data_AF-A0A9X8YMB0-F1
#
_entry.id   AF-A0A9X8YMB0-F1
#
_cell.length_a   1.000
_cell.length_b   1.000
_cell.length_c   1.000
_cell.angle_alpha   90.00
_cell.angle_beta   90.00
_cell.angle_gamma   90.00
#
_symmetry.space_group_name_H-M   'P 1'
#
loop_
_entity.id
_entity.type
_entity.pdbx_description
1 polymer ?
#
loop_
_entity_poly.entity_id
_entity_poly.type
_entity_poly.pdbx_seq_one_letter_code
_entity_poly.pdbx_strand_id
1 'polypeptide(L)' 'SLFLIAHFHNVIIGGVVFGCFAGLTYWFPKSFGFTLNEKWGIRAFWFWIIGFFTAFMPLYALGFMGMTRRISQNIN' A
#
# COMPACT_ATOMS: atom_id res chain seq x y z
N SER A 1 -1.18 2.85 19.59
CA SER A 1 -1.31 4.04 18.72
C SER A 1 -1.54 3.61 17.27
N LEU A 2 -2.23 4.43 16.49
CA LEU A 2 -2.32 4.25 15.03
C LEU A 2 -0.96 4.32 14.33
N PHE A 3 0.04 4.92 14.97
CA PHE A 3 1.43 4.93 14.48
C PHE A 3 1.98 3.53 14.18
N LEU A 4 1.72 2.53 15.04
CA LEU A 4 2.17 1.16 14.77
C LEU A 4 1.48 0.57 13.54
N ILE A 5 0.19 0.86 13.36
CA ILE A 5 -0.58 0.39 12.20
C ILE A 5 -0.03 1.05 10.93
N ALA A 6 0.20 2.36 10.97
CA ALA A 6 0.78 3.12 9.86
C ALA A 6 2.16 2.59 9.48
N HIS A 7 3.04 2.37 10.47
CA HIS A 7 4.37 1.78 10.24
C HIS A 7 4.29 0.39 9.60
N PHE A 8 3.50 -0.53 10.18
CA PHE A 8 3.39 -1.89 9.68
C PHE A 8 2.81 -1.95 8.26
N HIS A 9 1.79 -1.13 7.96
CA HIS A 9 1.25 -1.07 6.61
C HIS A 9 2.24 -0.45 5.63
N ASN A 10 3.08 0.50 6.07
CA ASN A 10 4.11 1.05 5.21
C ASN A 10 5.12 0.00 4.74
N VAL A 11 5.61 -0.86 5.65
CA VAL A 11 6.57 -1.91 5.27
C VAL A 11 5.92 -3.08 4.53
N ILE A 12 4.70 -3.49 4.88
CA ILE A 12 4.04 -4.59 4.16
C ILE A 12 3.59 -4.16 2.77
N ILE A 13 2.91 -3.03 2.65
CA ILE A 13 2.42 -2.59 1.35
C ILE A 13 3.61 -2.18 0.49
N GLY A 14 4.47 -1.28 0.99
CA GLY A 14 5.62 -0.78 0.24
C GLY A 14 6.69 -1.85 -0.06
N GLY A 15 6.91 -2.78 0.86
CA GLY A 15 7.92 -3.84 0.69
C GLY A 15 7.35 -5.10 0.03
N VAL A 16 6.31 -5.68 0.63
CA VAL A 16 5.78 -7.00 0.22
C VAL A 16 4.86 -6.87 -0.98
N VAL A 17 3.81 -6.05 -0.90
CA VAL A 17 2.78 -5.98 -1.96
C VAL A 17 3.36 -5.41 -3.25
N PHE A 18 4.11 -4.31 -3.17
CA PHE A 18 4.81 -3.76 -4.33
C PHE A 18 5.86 -4.72 -4.88
N GLY A 19 6.56 -5.47 -4.02
CA GLY A 19 7.47 -6.53 -4.42
C GLY A 19 6.76 -7.67 -5.17
N CYS A 20 5.58 -8.08 -4.71
CA CYS A 20 4.74 -9.06 -5.39
C CYS A 20 4.26 -8.55 -6.76
N PHE A 21 3.84 -7.29 -6.86
CA PHE A 21 3.46 -6.70 -8.15
C PHE A 21 4.64 -6.61 -9.12
N ALA A 22 5.82 -6.20 -8.64
CA ALA A 22 7.04 -6.16 -9.44
C ALA A 22 7.44 -7.57 -9.91
N GLY A 23 7.39 -8.57 -9.03
CA GLY A 23 7.67 -9.95 -9.39
C GLY A 23 6.67 -10.50 -10.40
N LEU A 24 5.37 -10.23 -10.20
CA LEU A 24 4.33 -10.65 -11.14
C LEU A 24 4.56 -10.03 -12.51
N THR A 25 4.74 -8.72 -12.61
CA THR A 25 4.93 -8.05 -13.91
C THR A 25 6.24 -8.44 -14.58
N TYR A 26 7.32 -8.68 -13.82
CA TYR A 26 8.62 -9.07 -14.33
C TYR A 26 8.64 -10.52 -14.86
N TRP A 27 8.10 -11.47 -14.10
CA TRP A 27 8.08 -12.90 -14.49
C TRP A 27 6.82 -13.31 -15.26
N PHE A 28 5.86 -12.41 -15.50
CA PHE A 28 4.65 -12.70 -16.25
C PHE A 28 4.91 -13.36 -17.63
N PRO A 29 5.85 -12.84 -18.46
CA PRO A 29 6.11 -13.42 -19.77
C PRO A 29 6.74 -14.82 -19.67
N LYS A 30 7.46 -15.09 -18.56
CA LYS A 30 8.05 -16.41 -18.31
C LYS A 30 6.99 -17.44 -17.95
N SER A 31 5.93 -17.05 -17.25
CA SER A 31 4.85 -17.95 -16.83
C SER A 31 3.79 -18.18 -17.92
N PHE A 32 3.46 -17.17 -18.71
CA PHE A 32 2.33 -17.23 -19.66
C PHE A 32 2.71 -17.07 -21.13
N GLY A 33 3.95 -16.67 -21.45
CA GLY A 33 4.42 -16.53 -22.83
C GLY A 33 4.04 -15.21 -23.53
N PHE A 34 3.39 -14.26 -22.84
CA PHE A 34 3.08 -12.93 -23.36
C PHE A 34 3.32 -11.83 -22.31
N THR A 35 3.48 -10.59 -22.76
CA THR A 35 3.75 -9.43 -21.89
C THR A 35 2.47 -8.68 -21.51
N LEU A 36 2.41 -8.19 -20.28
CA LEU A 36 1.34 -7.30 -19.81
C LEU A 36 1.40 -5.94 -20.53
N ASN A 37 0.26 -5.26 -20.64
CA ASN A 37 0.20 -3.93 -21.24
C ASN A 37 0.86 -2.88 -20.33
N GLU A 38 1.97 -2.32 -20.79
CA GLU A 38 2.77 -1.36 -20.04
C GLU A 38 2.00 -0.09 -19.66
N LYS A 39 1.15 0.44 -20.55
CA LYS A 39 0.38 1.67 -20.27
C LYS A 39 -0.56 1.50 -19.08
N TRP A 40 -1.19 0.33 -18.97
CA TRP A 40 -2.06 0.01 -17.82
C TRP A 40 -1.25 -0.29 -16.56
N GLY A 41 -0.09 -0.95 -16.69
CA GLY A 41 0.82 -1.19 -15.58
C GLY A 41 1.33 0.10 -14.93
N ILE A 42 1.74 1.09 -15.74
CA ILE A 42 2.19 2.40 -15.24
C ILE A 42 1.06 3.13 -14.54
N ARG A 43 -0.16 3.12 -15.09
CA ARG A 43 -1.33 3.73 -14.42
C ARG A 43 -1.62 3.06 -13.08
N ALA A 44 -1.61 1.72 -13.04
CA ALA A 44 -1.83 0.98 -11.80
C ALA A 44 -0.79 1.32 -10.73
N PHE A 45 0.48 1.45 -11.12
CA PHE A 45 1.56 1.89 -10.23
C PHE A 45 1.29 3.28 -9.62
N TRP A 46 0.93 4.26 -10.45
CA TRP A 46 0.65 5.63 -9.98
C TRP A 46 -0.59 5.71 -9.08
N PHE A 47 -1.66 4.97 -9.40
CA PHE A 47 -2.83 4.91 -8.54
C PHE A 47 -2.50 4.28 -7.18
N TRP A 48 -1.70 3.21 -7.17
CA TRP A 48 -1.27 2.56 -5.94
C TRP A 48 -0.41 3.46 -5.07
N ILE A 49 0.60 4.12 -5.64
CA ILE A 49 1.52 4.95 -4.85
C ILE A 49 0.80 6.16 -4.26
N ILE A 50 0.00 6.87 -5.06
CA ILE A 50 -0.74 8.06 -4.59
C ILE A 50 -1.80 7.65 -3.57
N GLY A 51 -2.56 6.58 -3.83
CA GLY A 51 -3.57 6.06 -2.91
C GLY A 51 -2.96 5.63 -1.58
N PHE A 52 -1.81 4.96 -1.62
CA PHE A 52 -1.09 4.52 -0.44
C PHE A 52 -0.61 5.69 0.44
N PHE A 53 0.04 6.70 -0.13
CA PHE A 53 0.45 7.87 0.63
C PHE A 53 -0.76 8.58 1.23
N THR A 54 -1.82 8.78 0.45
CA THR A 54 -3.02 9.50 0.89
C THR A 54 -3.77 8.76 2.02
N ALA A 55 -3.82 7.43 1.96
CA ALA A 55 -4.52 6.62 2.95
C ALA A 55 -3.72 6.45 4.27
N PHE A 56 -2.40 6.26 4.18
CA PHE A 56 -1.59 5.87 5.35
C PHE A 56 -0.79 7.03 5.99
N MET A 57 -0.47 8.11 5.27
CA MET A 57 0.16 9.30 5.88
C MET A 57 -0.68 9.91 7.02
N PRO A 58 -2.01 10.11 6.88
CA PRO A 58 -2.82 10.70 7.95
C PRO A 58 -2.83 9.86 9.23
N LEU A 59 -2.68 8.54 9.12
CA LEU A 59 -2.63 7.63 10.27
C LEU A 59 -1.39 7.85 11.14
N TYR A 60 -0.30 8.36 10.58
CA TYR A 60 0.87 8.79 11.37
C TYR A 60 0.51 9.99 12.25
N ALA A 61 -0.11 11.02 11.68
CA ALA A 61 -0.55 12.20 12.42
C ALA A 61 -1.57 11.84 13.52
N LEU A 62 -2.58 11.03 13.19
CA LEU A 62 -3.56 10.53 14.17
C LEU A 62 -2.91 9.67 15.26
N GLY A 63 -1.85 8.92 14.90
CA GLY A 63 -1.05 8.16 15.85
C GLY A 63 -0.32 9.03 16.87
N PHE A 64 0.19 10.19 16.44
CA PHE A 64 0.81 11.20 17.32
C PHE A 64 -0.22 11.97 18.15
N MET A 65 -1.43 12.19 17.61
CA MET A 65 -2.57 12.78 18.34
C MET A 65 -3.19 11.83 19.39
N GLY A 66 -2.61 10.64 19.61
CA GLY A 66 -3.02 9.73 20.68
C GLY A 66 -4.13 8.74 20.33
N MET A 67 -4.60 8.72 19.07
CA MET A 67 -5.67 7.79 18.66
C MET A 67 -5.23 6.33 18.83
N THR A 68 -6.05 5.56 19.55
CA THR A 68 -5.76 4.15 19.87
C THR A 68 -6.31 3.21 18.79
N ARG A 69 -5.85 1.96 18.81
CA ARG A 69 -6.13 0.97 17.76
C ARG A 69 -7.42 0.23 18.09
N ARG A 70 -8.13 -0.28 17.07
CA ARG A 70 -9.28 -1.20 17.22
C ARG A 70 -10.47 -0.59 17.97
N ILE A 71 -10.77 0.68 17.70
CA ILE A 71 -12.01 1.31 18.18
C ILE A 71 -12.98 1.37 17.01
N SER A 72 -14.19 0.81 17.19
CA SER A 72 -15.22 0.75 16.14
C SER A 72 -16.18 1.93 16.16
N GLN A 73 -16.19 2.71 17.23
CA GLN A 73 -17.03 3.90 17.40
C GLN A 73 -16.12 5.03 17.92
N ASN A 74 -16.21 6.24 17.35
CA ASN A 74 -15.64 7.40 18.03
C ASN A 74 -16.41 7.56 19.34
N ILE A 75 -15.74 7.32 20.46
CA ILE A 75 -16.29 7.60 21.79
C ILE A 75 -16.16 9.12 21.95
N ASN A 76 -17.12 9.85 21.36
CA ASN A 76 -17.46 11.21 21.73
C ASN A 76 -18.70 11.14 22.61
#